data_AF-A0A9N8MQC5-F1
#
_entry.id   AF-A0A9N8MQC5-F1
#
_cell.length_a   1.000
_cell.length_b   1.000
_cell.length_c   1.000
_cell.angle_alpha   90.00
_cell.angle_beta   90.00
_cell.angle_gamma   90.00
#
_symmetry.space_group_name_H-M   'P 1'
#
loop_
_entity.id
_entity.type
_entity.pdbx_description
1 polymer ?
#
loop_
_entity_poly.entity_id
_entity_poly.type
_entity_poly.pdbx_seq_one_letter_code
_entity_poly.pdbx_strand_id
1 'polypeptide(L)' 'MSLASSLRNLRPTVLDTLLSHCTRVKVVKLARDLGEASGFPWGQDLQRHVDRLGPGRRWTSSRKGGPRLTLKA' A
#
# COMPACT_ATOMS: atom_id res chain seq x y z
N MET A 1 -0.13 -20.05 4.76
CA MET A 1 -1.30 -19.26 4.35
C MET A 1 -0.81 -17.84 4.06
N SER A 2 -0.91 -17.36 2.82
CA SER A 2 -0.40 -16.02 2.47
C SER A 2 -1.41 -14.96 2.90
N LEU A 3 -0.94 -13.84 3.48
CA LEU A 3 -1.79 -12.71 3.84
C LEU A 3 -2.63 -12.22 2.65
N ALA A 4 -2.08 -12.24 1.43
CA ALA A 4 -2.82 -11.85 0.24
C ALA A 4 -4.06 -12.73 0.01
N SER A 5 -3.94 -14.05 0.19
CA SER A 5 -5.04 -15.00 -0.07
C SER A 5 -6.25 -14.82 0.85
N SER A 6 -6.09 -14.30 2.07
CA SER A 6 -7.21 -13.99 2.96
C SER A 6 -7.95 -12.71 2.58
N LEU A 7 -7.37 -11.88 1.71
CA LEU A 7 -7.89 -10.57 1.30
C LEU A 7 -8.71 -10.62 0.01
N ARG A 8 -9.06 -11.80 -0.53
CA ARG A 8 -9.78 -11.92 -1.82
C ARG A 8 -11.13 -11.19 -1.88
N ASN A 9 -11.81 -11.03 -0.73
CA ASN A 9 -13.15 -10.46 -0.63
C ASN A 9 -13.16 -9.00 -0.14
N LEU A 10 -12.01 -8.31 -0.17
CA LEU A 10 -11.94 -6.91 0.22
C LEU A 10 -12.81 -6.05 -0.69
N ARG A 11 -13.66 -5.21 -0.10
CA ARG A 11 -14.54 -4.32 -0.85
C ARG A 11 -13.76 -3.10 -1.34
N PRO A 12 -13.65 -2.86 -2.66
CA PRO A 12 -12.88 -1.74 -3.19
C PRO A 12 -13.34 -0.38 -2.65
N THR A 13 -14.66 -0.16 -2.52
CA THR A 13 -15.23 1.12 -2.06
C THR A 13 -14.89 1.44 -0.60
N VAL A 14 -14.85 0.41 0.25
CA VAL A 14 -14.49 0.57 1.67
C VAL A 14 -13.00 0.85 1.78
N LEU A 15 -12.18 0.09 1.04
CA LEU A 15 -10.73 0.31 1.01
C LEU A 15 -10.39 1.72 0.52
N ASP A 16 -11.03 2.16 -0.55
CA ASP A 16 -10.88 3.51 -1.10
C ASP A 16 -11.17 4.60 -0.06
N THR A 17 -12.27 4.45 0.68
CA THR A 17 -12.63 5.37 1.77
C THR A 17 -11.56 5.38 2.87
N LEU A 18 -11.08 4.21 3.30
CA LEU A 18 -10.05 4.10 4.34
C LEU A 18 -8.72 4.70 3.90
N LEU A 19 -8.27 4.40 2.68
CA LEU A 19 -7.06 4.98 2.10
C LEU A 19 -7.22 6.48 1.87
N SER A 20 -8.44 6.94 1.58
CA SER A 20 -8.75 8.37 1.44
C SER A 20 -8.50 9.17 2.71
N HIS A 21 -8.67 8.58 3.89
CA HIS A 21 -8.35 9.23 5.16
C HIS A 21 -6.97 8.86 5.73
N CYS A 22 -6.23 7.97 5.07
CA CYS A 22 -4.92 7.55 5.54
C CYS A 22 -3.83 8.58 5.23
N THR A 23 -3.20 9.12 6.27
CA THR A 23 -2.09 10.10 6.16
C THR A 23 -0.71 9.45 6.10
N ARG A 24 -0.60 8.17 6.48
CA ARG A 24 0.69 7.46 6.55
C ARG A 24 1.03 6.83 5.20
N VAL A 25 1.96 7.44 4.47
CA VAL A 25 2.43 6.95 3.14
C VAL A 25 2.86 5.48 3.13
N LYS A 26 3.43 4.97 4.24
CA LYS A 26 3.85 3.56 4.35
C LYS A 26 2.69 2.58 4.22
N VAL A 27 1.56 2.92 4.84
CA VAL A 27 0.38 2.06 4.88
C VAL A 27 -0.25 2.01 3.50
N VAL A 28 -0.37 3.16 2.85
CA VAL A 28 -0.91 3.27 1.50
C VAL A 28 -0.04 2.53 0.48
N LYS A 29 1.29 2.70 0.53
CA LYS A 29 2.22 1.95 -0.32
C LYS A 29 2.16 0.44 -0.09
N LEU A 30 2.07 0.00 1.16
CA LEU A 30 1.92 -1.42 1.49
C LEU A 30 0.62 -2.01 0.93
N ALA A 31 -0.50 -1.29 1.08
CA ALA A 31 -1.79 -1.73 0.54
C ALA A 31 -1.75 -1.85 -0.98
N ARG A 32 -1.13 -0.88 -1.66
CA ARG A 32 -0.86 -0.91 -3.10
C ARG A 32 -0.02 -2.13 -3.49
N ASP A 33 1.13 -2.33 -2.85
CA ASP A 33 2.04 -3.44 -3.16
C ASP A 33 1.37 -4.81 -2.93
N LEU A 34 0.57 -4.96 -1.87
CA LEU A 34 -0.21 -6.17 -1.61
C LEU A 34 -1.30 -6.39 -2.66
N GLY A 35 -1.99 -5.31 -3.06
CA GLY A 35 -3.00 -5.33 -4.10
C GLY A 35 -2.43 -5.80 -5.43
N GLU A 36 -1.35 -5.16 -5.89
CA GLU A 36 -0.63 -5.51 -7.13
C GLU A 36 -0.14 -6.97 -7.10
N ALA A 37 0.51 -7.39 -6.02
CA ALA A 37 1.03 -8.75 -5.90
C ALA A 37 -0.07 -9.82 -5.83
N SER A 38 -1.27 -9.45 -5.37
CA SER A 38 -2.40 -10.38 -5.26
C SER A 38 -3.19 -10.55 -6.56
N GLY A 39 -3.13 -9.58 -7.47
CA GLY A 39 -3.93 -9.56 -8.69
C GLY A 39 -5.44 -9.38 -8.48
N PHE A 40 -5.88 -9.02 -7.27
CA PHE A 40 -7.31 -8.89 -6.96
C PHE A 40 -7.90 -7.52 -7.40
N PRO A 41 -9.22 -7.44 -7.64
CA PRO A 41 -9.87 -6.20 -8.11
C PRO A 41 -9.70 -5.01 -7.17
N TRP A 42 -9.67 -5.25 -5.85
CA TRP A 42 -9.48 -4.17 -4.86
C TRP A 42 -8.09 -3.54 -4.92
N GLY A 43 -7.09 -4.24 -5.49
CA GLY A 43 -5.71 -3.77 -5.61
C GLY A 43 -5.49 -2.82 -6.79
N GLN A 44 -6.49 -2.64 -7.65
CA GLN A 44 -6.40 -1.79 -8.84
C GLN A 44 -6.50 -0.31 -8.46
N ASP A 45 -5.79 0.54 -9.22
CA ASP A 45 -5.83 2.01 -9.09
C ASP A 45 -5.43 2.56 -7.70
N LEU A 46 -4.74 1.77 -6.87
CA LEU A 46 -4.31 2.23 -5.54
C LEU A 46 -3.15 3.24 -5.59
N GLN A 47 -2.48 3.36 -6.74
CA GLN A 47 -1.38 4.33 -6.93
C GLN A 47 -1.84 5.78 -6.73
N ARG A 48 -3.10 6.11 -7.05
CA ARG A 48 -3.67 7.45 -6.81
C ARG A 48 -3.56 7.91 -5.35
N HIS A 49 -3.71 6.99 -4.40
CA HIS A 49 -3.61 7.29 -2.98
C HIS A 49 -2.15 7.52 -2.55
N VAL A 50 -1.21 6.84 -3.20
CA VAL A 50 0.23 7.05 -3.00
C VAL A 50 0.61 8.44 -3.51
N ASP A 51 0.21 8.77 -4.74
CA ASP A 51 0.56 10.03 -5.39
C ASP A 51 0.01 11.24 -4.62
N ARG A 52 -1.22 11.12 -4.09
CA ARG A 52 -1.80 12.15 -3.21
C ARG A 52 -0.93 12.47 -1.99
N LEU A 53 -0.24 11.48 -1.42
CA LEU A 53 0.64 11.68 -0.24
C LEU A 53 2.05 12.15 -0.59
N GLY A 54 2.37 12.27 -1.87
CA GLY A 54 3.68 12.69 -2.36
C GLY A 54 4.12 11.84 -3.55
N PRO A 55 4.06 12.37 -4.78
CA PRO A 55 4.40 11.61 -5.98
C PRO A 55 5.90 11.28 -6.01
N GLY A 56 6.24 10.09 -6.51
CA GLY A 56 7.60 9.72 -6.92
C GLY A 56 8.65 9.54 -5.81
N ARG A 57 8.35 9.80 -4.53
CA ARG A 57 9.31 9.54 -3.45
C ARG A 57 9.31 8.06 -3.05
N ARG A 58 10.42 7.39 -3.35
CA ARG A 58 10.71 6.05 -2.78
C ARG A 58 10.74 6.18 -1.27
N TRP A 59 9.85 5.46 -0.59
CA TRP A 59 9.81 5.48 0.86
C TRP A 59 10.92 4.60 1.42
N THR A 60 11.78 5.17 2.27
CA THR A 60 12.85 4.43 2.95
C THR A 60 12.85 4.72 4.43
N SER A 61 13.11 3.71 5.25
CA SER A 61 13.34 3.85 6.69
C SER A 61 14.57 3.09 7.12
N SER A 62 15.39 3.75 7.92
CA SER A 62 16.52 3.16 8.62
C SER A 62 16.30 3.36 10.12
N ARG A 63 16.42 2.28 10.89
CA ARG A 63 16.56 2.34 12.35
C ARG A 63 18.04 2.15 12.68
N LYS A 64 18.57 2.84 13.68
CA LYS A 64 19.96 2.67 14.13
C LYS A 64 20.20 1.19 14.46
N GLY A 65 21.14 0.54 13.76
CA GLY A 65 21.48 -0.87 13.92
C GLY A 65 20.54 -1.89 13.24
N GLY A 66 19.55 -1.45 12.45
CA GLY A 66 18.60 -2.34 11.77
C GLY A 66 18.68 -2.27 10.24
N PRO A 67 18.12 -3.27 9.53
CA PRO A 67 18.10 -3.29 8.08
C PRO A 67 17.27 -2.12 7.52
N ARG A 68 17.67 -1.61 6.34
CA ARG A 68 16.94 -0.56 5.63
C ARG A 68 15.68 -1.16 5.01
N LEU A 69 14.52 -0.62 5.38
CA LEU A 69 13.25 -0.98 4.76
C LEU A 69 12.98 -0.03 3.60
N THR A 70 12.78 -0.59 2.42
CA THR A 70 12.41 0.16 1.21
C THR A 70 11.10 -0.37 0.66
N LEU A 71 10.12 0.51 0.49
CA LEU A 71 8.90 0.19 -0.26
C LEU A 71 9.08 0.62 -1.71
N LYS A 72 8.32 0.01 -2.62
CA LYS A 72 8.36 0.39 -4.04
C LYS A 72 7.99 1.87 -4.20
N ALA A 73 8.58 2.47 -5.25
CA ALA A 73 8.26 3.84 -5.64
C ALA A 73 6.77 3.89 -6.00
#